data_AF-A0A7V5U1H7-F1
#
_entry.id   AF-A0A7V5U1H7-F1
#
_cell.length_a   1.000
_cell.length_b   1.000
_cell.length_c   1.000
_cell.angle_alpha   90.00
_cell.angle_beta   90.00
_cell.angle_gamma   90.00
#
_symmetry.space_group_name_H-M   'P 1'
#
loop_
_entity.id
_entity.type
_entity.pdbx_description
1 polymer ?
#
loop_
_entity_poly.entity_id
_entity_poly.type
_entity_poly.pdbx_seq_one_letter_code
_entity_poly.pdbx_strand_id
1 'polypeptide(L)'
;VRIPWCASPNGKRIEVRFPDPAGNPYLTYTALLMAGLDGIRNKIHPGDPMDKDLYDLPPQEAANIPQVCGSLREALESLDADREFLKAGGVFDDDQIDAYIDLKMEEVHRLQLHPHPVEFDMYYKC
;
A
#
# COMPACT_ATOMS: atom_id res chain seq x y z
N VAL A 1 8.89 7.17 -0.55
CA VAL A 1 9.82 6.37 -1.41
C VAL A 1 11.21 6.94 -1.25
N ARG A 2 12.25 6.12 -1.01
CA ARG A 2 13.63 6.62 -0.87
C ARG A 2 14.34 6.63 -2.21
N ILE A 3 15.17 7.64 -2.46
CA ILE A 3 16.14 7.67 -3.56
C ILE A 3 17.53 7.33 -2.99
N PRO A 4 18.08 6.13 -3.21
CA PRO A 4 19.40 5.77 -2.70
C PRO A 4 20.49 6.63 -3.34
N TRP A 5 21.40 7.15 -2.51
CA TRP A 5 22.59 7.83 -3.02
C TRP A 5 23.46 6.84 -3.81
N CYS A 6 23.86 7.22 -5.02
CA CYS A 6 24.77 6.45 -5.86
C CYS A 6 25.52 7.36 -6.83
N ALA A 7 26.85 7.20 -6.88
CA ALA A 7 27.73 7.90 -7.81
C ALA A 7 27.58 7.41 -9.26
N SER A 8 27.32 6.10 -9.46
CA SER A 8 27.20 5.50 -10.79
C SER A 8 25.82 5.78 -11.41
N PRO A 9 25.75 6.18 -12.70
CA PRO A 9 24.50 6.23 -13.44
C PRO A 9 23.76 4.88 -13.51
N ASN A 10 24.48 3.76 -13.54
CA ASN A 10 23.86 2.43 -13.61
C ASN A 10 23.24 1.98 -12.27
N GLY A 11 23.52 2.69 -11.17
CA GLY A 11 22.97 2.38 -9.86
C GLY A 11 21.72 3.18 -9.51
N LYS A 12 21.23 4.05 -10.41
CA LYS A 12 20.04 4.89 -10.19
C LYS A 12 18.80 4.01 -10.12
N ARG A 13 18.06 4.16 -9.02
CA ARG A 13 16.84 3.40 -8.73
C ARG A 13 15.98 4.13 -7.71
N ILE A 14 14.75 3.68 -7.56
CA ILE A 14 13.88 4.01 -6.44
C ILE A 14 13.84 2.86 -5.44
N GLU A 15 13.61 3.16 -4.17
CA GLU A 15 13.37 2.16 -3.15
C GLU A 15 12.02 2.41 -2.47
N VAL A 16 11.11 1.47 -2.73
CA VAL A 16 9.78 1.45 -2.14
C VAL A 16 9.87 0.65 -0.83
N ARG A 17 9.56 1.31 0.30
CA ARG A 17 9.84 0.78 1.66
C ARG A 17 8.60 0.28 2.42
N PHE A 18 7.41 0.43 1.84
CA PHE A 18 6.16 -0.01 2.46
C PHE A 18 5.82 -1.50 2.25
N PRO A 19 6.33 -2.24 1.24
CA PRO A 19 6.10 -3.68 1.17
C PRO A 19 6.84 -4.43 2.28
N ASP A 20 6.21 -5.47 2.80
CA ASP A 20 6.77 -6.39 3.79
C ASP A 20 6.79 -7.85 3.29
N PRO A 21 7.49 -8.78 3.98
CA PRO A 21 7.63 -10.17 3.54
C PRO A 21 6.34 -11.02 3.55
N ALA A 22 5.24 -10.56 4.15
CA ALA A 22 3.97 -11.29 4.15
C ALA A 22 3.26 -11.20 2.79
N GLY A 23 3.57 -10.19 1.98
CA GLY A 23 3.04 -10.06 0.63
C GLY A 23 3.59 -11.13 -0.31
N ASN A 24 2.75 -11.64 -1.23
CA ASN A 24 3.21 -12.54 -2.28
C ASN A 24 4.18 -11.77 -3.22
N PRO A 25 5.46 -12.16 -3.33
CA PRO A 25 6.45 -11.40 -4.09
C PRO A 25 6.08 -11.22 -5.56
N TYR A 26 5.41 -12.20 -6.17
CA TYR A 26 4.96 -12.10 -7.56
C TYR A 26 3.90 -11.01 -7.72
N LEU A 27 2.87 -11.01 -6.86
CA LEU A 27 1.80 -10.02 -6.92
C LEU A 27 2.32 -8.63 -6.56
N THR A 28 3.14 -8.52 -5.51
CA THR A 28 3.73 -7.26 -5.05
C THR A 28 4.56 -6.59 -6.14
N TYR A 29 5.50 -7.31 -6.76
CA TYR A 29 6.33 -6.71 -7.81
C TYR A 29 5.54 -6.38 -9.08
N THR A 30 4.55 -7.21 -9.42
CA THR A 30 3.69 -6.94 -10.58
C THR A 30 2.86 -5.68 -10.35
N ALA A 31 2.21 -5.54 -9.19
CA ALA A 31 1.44 -4.36 -8.84
C ALA A 31 2.30 -3.07 -8.82
N LEU A 32 3.50 -3.14 -8.25
CA LEU A 32 4.45 -2.00 -8.26
C LEU A 32 4.86 -1.61 -9.69
N LEU A 33 5.11 -2.60 -10.57
CA LEU A 33 5.44 -2.35 -11.96
C LEU A 33 4.27 -1.70 -12.71
N MET A 34 3.07 -2.27 -12.58
CA MET A 34 1.86 -1.76 -13.25
C MET A 34 1.54 -0.33 -12.81
N ALA A 35 1.60 -0.03 -11.51
CA ALA A 35 1.42 1.34 -11.00
C ALA A 35 2.47 2.32 -11.55
N GLY A 36 3.73 1.88 -11.63
CA GLY A 36 4.81 2.69 -12.22
C GLY A 36 4.60 2.97 -13.72
N LEU A 37 4.15 1.97 -14.48
CA LEU A 37 3.84 2.11 -15.90
C LEU A 37 2.65 3.03 -16.15
N ASP A 38 1.60 2.94 -15.32
CA ASP A 38 0.45 3.84 -15.39
C ASP A 38 0.87 5.30 -15.15
N GLY A 39 1.69 5.54 -14.12
CA GLY A 39 2.28 6.85 -13.84
C GLY A 39 3.06 7.43 -15.03
N ILE A 40 3.84 6.60 -15.74
CA ILE A 40 4.56 7.00 -16.95
C ILE A 40 3.58 7.35 -18.08
N ARG A 41 2.58 6.49 -18.33
CA ARG A 41 1.60 6.66 -19.41
C ARG A 41 0.79 7.94 -19.25
N ASN A 42 0.35 8.20 -18.02
CA ASN A 42 -0.50 9.34 -17.67
C ASN A 42 0.30 10.60 -17.28
N LYS A 43 1.65 10.52 -17.30
CA LYS A 43 2.57 11.61 -16.94
C LYS A 43 2.27 12.20 -15.55
N ILE A 44 1.99 11.32 -14.60
CA ILE A 44 1.64 11.69 -13.24
C ILE A 44 2.88 12.31 -12.56
N HIS A 45 2.76 13.57 -12.14
CA HIS A 45 3.80 14.22 -11.36
C HIS A 45 3.75 13.72 -9.91
N PRO A 46 4.86 13.19 -9.34
CA PRO A 46 4.86 12.59 -8.00
C PRO A 46 4.76 13.62 -6.86
N GLY A 47 4.77 14.91 -7.19
CA GLY A 47 4.88 16.01 -6.22
C GLY A 47 6.34 16.36 -5.91
N ASP A 48 6.50 17.35 -5.04
CA ASP A 48 7.83 17.80 -4.61
C ASP A 48 8.42 16.83 -3.57
N PRO A 49 9.76 16.63 -3.56
CA PRO A 49 10.41 15.78 -2.57
C PRO A 49 10.22 16.36 -1.16
N MET A 50 10.02 15.47 -0.19
CA MET A 50 9.93 15.83 1.22
C MET A 50 11.23 15.48 1.93
N ASP A 51 11.98 16.50 2.37
CA ASP A 51 13.25 16.35 3.10
C ASP A 51 13.10 16.39 4.63
N LYS A 52 11.85 16.48 5.13
CA LYS A 52 11.54 16.43 6.57
C LYS A 52 11.39 14.98 7.04
N ASP A 53 11.69 14.73 8.32
CA ASP A 53 11.27 13.48 8.97
C ASP A 53 9.75 13.46 9.11
N LEU A 54 9.11 12.46 8.51
CA LEU A 54 7.66 12.32 8.49
C LEU A 54 7.09 11.94 9.87
N TYR A 55 7.91 11.36 10.76
CA TYR A 55 7.46 10.94 12.09
C TYR A 55 7.28 12.12 13.06
N ASP A 56 8.00 13.23 12.82
CA ASP A 56 7.99 14.42 13.67
C ASP A 56 7.06 15.53 13.14
N LEU A 57 6.31 15.25 12.08
CA LEU A 57 5.38 16.24 11.51
C LEU A 57 4.19 16.49 12.44
N PRO A 58 3.81 17.76 12.67
CA PRO A 58 2.57 18.08 13.34
C PRO A 58 1.39 17.40 12.64
N PRO A 59 0.37 16.89 13.37
CA PRO A 59 -0.78 16.19 12.79
C PRO A 59 -1.50 16.98 11.68
N GLN A 60 -1.49 18.31 11.78
CA GLN A 60 -2.07 19.22 10.79
C GLN A 60 -1.29 19.24 9.47
N GLU A 61 0.04 19.13 9.51
CA GLU A 61 0.87 19.01 8.31
C GLU A 61 0.76 17.59 7.72
N ALA A 62 0.72 16.57 8.58
CA ALA A 62 0.59 15.17 8.16
C ALA A 62 -0.72 14.86 7.42
N ALA A 63 -1.82 15.54 7.79
CA ALA A 63 -3.14 15.36 7.15
C ALA A 63 -3.17 15.73 5.66
N ASN A 64 -2.27 16.60 5.21
CA ASN A 64 -2.19 17.02 3.80
C ASN A 64 -1.25 16.15 2.96
N ILE A 65 -0.60 15.16 3.58
CA ILE A 65 0.35 14.28 2.90
C ILE A 65 -0.35 12.94 2.64
N PRO A 66 -0.33 12.43 1.40
CA PRO A 66 -0.83 11.10 1.10
C PRO A 66 -0.14 10.04 1.98
N GLN A 67 -0.94 9.22 2.67
CA GLN A 67 -0.46 8.12 3.51
C GLN A 67 -0.86 6.78 2.90
N VAL A 68 -0.16 5.73 3.32
CA VAL A 68 -0.57 4.35 3.01
C VAL A 68 -1.82 4.00 3.81
N CYS A 69 -2.58 2.99 3.34
CA CYS A 69 -3.75 2.48 4.05
C CYS A 69 -3.40 2.09 5.50
N GLY A 70 -4.25 2.46 6.45
CA GLY A 70 -4.10 2.17 7.87
C GLY A 70 -4.59 0.78 8.28
N SER A 71 -5.29 0.07 7.40
CA SER A 71 -5.74 -1.31 7.63
C SER A 71 -5.76 -2.15 6.37
N LEU A 72 -5.76 -3.49 6.54
CA LEU A 72 -5.92 -4.41 5.41
C LEU A 72 -7.27 -4.21 4.71
N ARG A 73 -8.36 -3.94 5.46
CA ARG A 73 -9.67 -3.65 4.86
C ARG A 73 -9.60 -2.45 3.92
N GLU A 74 -9.05 -1.34 4.38
CA GLU A 74 -8.91 -0.13 3.58
C GLU A 74 -8.06 -0.36 2.33
N ALA A 75 -7.00 -1.18 2.44
CA ALA A 75 -6.18 -1.55 1.28
C ALA A 75 -6.96 -2.39 0.25
N LEU A 76 -7.82 -3.31 0.70
CA LEU A 76 -8.68 -4.12 -0.19
C LEU A 76 -9.78 -3.27 -0.84
N GLU A 77 -10.39 -2.35 -0.11
CA GLU A 77 -11.38 -1.40 -0.64
C GLU A 77 -10.73 -0.43 -1.65
N SER A 78 -9.51 0.02 -1.39
CA SER A 78 -8.75 0.86 -2.34
C SER A 78 -8.36 0.09 -3.59
N LEU A 79 -7.96 -1.18 -3.44
CA LEU A 79 -7.70 -2.08 -4.57
C LEU A 79 -8.96 -2.25 -5.43
N ASP A 80 -10.11 -2.49 -4.80
CA ASP A 80 -11.38 -2.64 -5.51
C ASP A 80 -11.73 -1.39 -6.32
N ALA A 81 -11.65 -0.21 -5.68
CA ALA A 81 -12.00 1.07 -6.27
C ALA A 81 -11.06 1.55 -7.38
N ASP A 82 -9.78 1.17 -7.37
CA ASP A 82 -8.75 1.65 -8.31
C ASP A 82 -7.98 0.50 -9.00
N ARG A 83 -8.67 -0.58 -9.37
CA ARG A 83 -8.06 -1.78 -10.01
C ARG A 83 -7.67 -1.61 -11.48
N GLU A 84 -8.08 -0.54 -12.15
CA GLU A 84 -7.95 -0.43 -13.61
C GLU A 84 -6.50 -0.43 -14.11
N PHE A 85 -5.58 0.16 -13.35
CA PHE A 85 -4.16 0.16 -13.73
C PHE A 85 -3.55 -1.25 -13.75
N LEU A 86 -4.06 -2.18 -12.93
CA LEU A 86 -3.62 -3.58 -12.89
C LEU A 86 -4.11 -4.36 -14.10
N LYS A 87 -5.30 -4.04 -14.60
CA LYS A 87 -5.96 -4.75 -15.71
C LYS A 87 -5.35 -4.40 -17.08
N ALA A 88 -4.53 -3.36 -17.16
CA ALA A 88 -3.88 -2.95 -18.39
C ALA A 88 -3.09 -4.11 -19.03
N GLY A 89 -3.36 -4.39 -20.31
CA GLY A 89 -2.70 -5.48 -21.03
C GLY A 89 -3.12 -6.90 -20.63
N GLY A 90 -4.18 -7.05 -19.82
CA GLY A 90 -4.65 -8.36 -19.35
C GLY A 90 -3.69 -9.02 -18.36
N VAL A 91 -2.92 -8.24 -17.62
CA VAL A 91 -1.98 -8.74 -16.60
C VAL A 91 -2.72 -9.30 -15.40
N PHE A 92 -3.78 -8.61 -14.99
CA PHE A 92 -4.78 -9.08 -14.03
C PHE A 92 -6.15 -9.04 -14.71
N ASP A 93 -7.05 -9.92 -14.27
CA ASP A 93 -8.47 -9.87 -14.59
C ASP A 93 -9.30 -9.64 -13.32
N ASP A 94 -10.59 -9.28 -13.51
CA ASP A 94 -11.48 -8.98 -12.40
C ASP A 94 -11.70 -10.20 -11.50
N ASP A 95 -11.86 -11.40 -12.08
CA ASP A 95 -12.08 -12.65 -11.33
C ASP A 95 -10.90 -12.94 -10.38
N GLN A 96 -9.67 -12.73 -10.84
CA GLN A 96 -8.46 -12.89 -10.03
C GLN A 96 -8.40 -11.87 -8.88
N ILE A 97 -8.71 -10.60 -9.16
CA ILE A 97 -8.68 -9.54 -8.15
C ILE A 97 -9.78 -9.77 -7.10
N ASP A 98 -10.99 -10.10 -7.54
CA ASP A 98 -12.13 -10.38 -6.66
C ASP A 98 -11.86 -11.59 -5.77
N ALA A 99 -11.36 -12.69 -6.34
CA ALA A 99 -10.99 -13.87 -5.56
C ALA A 99 -9.88 -13.58 -4.53
N TYR A 100 -8.93 -12.70 -4.87
CA TYR A 100 -7.90 -12.26 -3.93
C TYR A 100 -8.48 -11.41 -2.79
N ILE A 101 -9.40 -10.49 -3.11
CA ILE A 101 -10.09 -9.66 -2.12
C ILE A 101 -10.90 -10.53 -1.16
N ASP A 102 -11.70 -11.47 -1.68
CA ASP A 102 -12.51 -12.37 -0.88
C ASP A 102 -11.66 -13.20 0.08
N LEU A 103 -10.57 -13.80 -0.42
CA LEU A 103 -9.63 -14.56 0.39
C LEU A 103 -9.04 -13.72 1.54
N LYS A 104 -8.70 -12.46 1.27
CA LYS A 104 -8.11 -11.56 2.29
C LYS A 104 -9.15 -10.98 3.24
N MET A 105 -10.40 -10.84 2.81
CA MET A 105 -11.50 -10.44 3.68
C MET A 105 -11.80 -11.49 4.76
N GLU A 106 -11.55 -12.78 4.50
CA GLU A 106 -11.60 -13.81 5.55
C GLU A 106 -10.61 -13.53 6.69
N GLU A 107 -9.37 -13.11 6.37
CA GLU A 107 -8.37 -12.73 7.38
C GLU A 107 -8.80 -11.49 8.17
N VAL A 108 -9.36 -10.49 7.48
CA VAL A 108 -9.91 -9.28 8.10
C VAL A 108 -11.03 -9.64 9.08
N HIS A 109 -12.01 -10.43 8.66
CA HIS A 109 -13.13 -10.85 9.49
C HIS A 109 -12.67 -11.66 10.69
N ARG A 110 -11.69 -12.55 10.51
CA ARG A 110 -11.11 -13.32 11.61
C ARG A 110 -10.54 -12.41 12.68
N LEU A 111 -9.81 -11.35 12.32
CA LEU A 111 -9.25 -10.44 13.32
C LEU A 111 -10.34 -9.59 13.99
N GLN A 112 -11.29 -9.07 13.22
CA GLN A 112 -12.26 -8.09 13.73
C GLN A 112 -13.42 -8.69 14.53
N LEU A 113 -13.76 -9.96 14.30
CA LEU A 113 -14.88 -10.62 14.99
C LEU A 113 -14.46 -11.32 16.29
N HIS A 114 -13.18 -11.30 16.64
CA HIS A 114 -12.66 -11.98 17.84
C HIS A 114 -12.10 -10.96 18.84
N PRO A 115 -12.46 -11.07 20.12
CA PRO A 115 -11.90 -10.21 21.16
C PRO A 115 -10.38 -10.33 21.22
N HIS A 116 -9.70 -9.18 21.24
CA HIS A 116 -8.25 -9.10 21.41
C HIS A 116 -7.87 -9.06 22.91
N PRO A 117 -6.75 -9.66 23.35
CA PRO A 117 -6.33 -9.60 24.77
C PRO A 117 -6.22 -8.17 25.34
N VAL A 118 -5.88 -7.19 24.51
CA VAL A 118 -5.83 -5.76 24.90
C VAL A 118 -7.21 -5.24 25.30
N GLU A 119 -8.29 -5.74 24.71
CA GLU A 119 -9.65 -5.35 25.09
C GLU A 119 -9.99 -5.79 26.52
N PHE A 120 -9.45 -6.93 26.97
CA PHE A 120 -9.60 -7.33 28.37
C PHE A 120 -8.82 -6.41 29.32
N ASP A 121 -7.61 -6.01 28.95
CA ASP A 121 -6.84 -5.04 29.74
C ASP A 121 -7.59 -3.69 29.86
N MET A 122 -8.15 -3.21 28.73
CA MET A 122 -8.85 -1.93 28.67
C MET A 122 -10.23 -1.96 29.32
N TYR A 123 -11.01 -3.03 29.11
CA TYR A 123 -12.45 -3.00 29.32
C TYR A 123 -12.99 -4.01 30.34
N TYR A 124 -12.19 -4.93 30.87
CA TYR A 124 -12.68 -5.99 31.76
C TYR A 124 -13.18 -5.49 33.12
N LYS A 125 -12.69 -4.33 33.58
CA LYS A 125 -13.07 -3.71 34.87
C LYS A 125 -13.92 -2.45 34.72
N CYS A 126 -14.46 -2.21 33.54
CA CYS A 126 -15.37 -1.09 33.29
C CYS A 126 -16.71 -1.27 34.02
#